data_AF-A0A7V9USH8-F1
#
_entry.id   AF-A0A7V9USH8-F1
#
_cell.length_a   1.000
_cell.length_b   1.000
_cell.length_c   1.000
_cell.angle_alpha   90.00
_cell.angle_beta   90.00
_cell.angle_gamma   90.00
#
_symmetry.space_group_name_H-M   'P 1'
#
loop_
_entity.id
_entity.type
_entity.pdbx_description
1 polymer ?
#
loop_
_entity_poly.entity_id
_entity_poly.type
_entity_poly.pdbx_seq_one_letter_code
_entity_poly.pdbx_strand_id
1 'polypeptide(L)'
;YGFSRREAVELEKLAAPFRNRIAIYPGADEAQLTLLSNIIAVKNPVSVYLVYRFPQSKKLIPAFEGEPLEESVKQQISAAGGYVENDLRKADCILYINNFEEKETFPPKNKIDLPADAKPLEDWLKRTGINSIGRKILILADNRFYNGADTEVIAALFKSKINSKQIAYAGWNTSGNTLGSSIALGVLRARMAKNASNFSRYRKLLFARFIEDWVYMTIGRDRVRNDLQQQNLKEFAGTKFEREYELKMKDLFNLHAVEINRFLKSNFNITEVFFPWHRSFEVGFTIKSDETSK
;
A
#
# COMPACT_ATOMS: atom_id res chain seq x y z
N TYR A 1 -12.27 -20.33 11.99
CA TYR A 1 -12.71 -21.57 11.33
C TYR A 1 -13.31 -21.20 9.99
N GLY A 2 -12.76 -21.71 8.88
CA GLY A 2 -13.22 -21.42 7.52
C GLY A 2 -12.60 -22.42 6.54
N PHE A 3 -13.24 -22.67 5.40
CA PHE A 3 -12.76 -23.60 4.37
C PHE A 3 -11.34 -23.26 3.90
N SER A 4 -11.04 -21.97 3.71
CA SER A 4 -9.71 -21.49 3.33
C SER A 4 -8.61 -21.88 4.31
N ARG A 5 -8.88 -21.86 5.62
CA ARG A 5 -7.87 -22.24 6.64
C ARG A 5 -7.64 -23.76 6.66
N ARG A 6 -8.68 -24.56 6.42
CA ARG A 6 -8.52 -26.02 6.30
C ARG A 6 -7.73 -26.37 5.06
N GLU A 7 -8.03 -25.72 3.94
CA GLU A 7 -7.30 -25.86 2.70
C GLU A 7 -5.83 -25.45 2.86
N ALA A 8 -5.54 -24.30 3.46
CA ALA A 8 -4.17 -23.86 3.73
C ALA A 8 -3.37 -24.90 4.54
N VAL A 9 -3.96 -25.48 5.60
CA VAL A 9 -3.32 -26.52 6.40
C VAL A 9 -3.03 -27.79 5.59
N GLU A 10 -3.95 -28.21 4.72
CA GLU A 10 -3.72 -29.37 3.84
C GLU A 10 -2.64 -29.07 2.78
N LEU A 11 -2.67 -27.87 2.19
CA LEU A 11 -1.64 -27.41 1.25
C LEU A 11 -0.27 -27.34 1.93
N GLU A 12 -0.18 -26.87 3.17
CA GLU A 12 1.06 -26.83 3.95
C GLU A 12 1.64 -28.24 4.17
N LYS A 13 0.79 -29.22 4.49
CA LYS A 13 1.21 -30.63 4.62
C LYS A 13 1.77 -31.16 3.29
N LEU A 14 1.07 -30.89 2.19
CA LEU A 14 1.50 -31.30 0.85
C LEU A 14 2.78 -30.58 0.40
N ALA A 15 2.95 -29.32 0.79
CA ALA A 15 4.10 -28.50 0.47
C ALA A 15 5.30 -28.75 1.39
N ALA A 16 5.14 -29.47 2.51
CA ALA A 16 6.21 -29.71 3.48
C ALA A 16 7.52 -30.27 2.87
N PRO A 17 7.49 -31.23 1.91
CA PRO A 17 8.71 -31.70 1.23
C PRO A 17 9.38 -30.61 0.36
N PHE A 18 8.65 -29.55 0.04
CA PHE A 18 9.02 -28.47 -0.86
C PHE A 18 9.05 -27.10 -0.16
N ARG A 19 9.11 -27.06 1.17
CA ARG A 19 8.99 -25.82 1.99
C ARG A 19 9.97 -24.69 1.63
N ASN A 20 11.08 -25.00 0.97
CA ASN A 20 12.06 -24.01 0.50
C ASN A 20 11.76 -23.48 -0.92
N ARG A 21 10.72 -24.01 -1.58
CA ARG A 21 10.32 -23.72 -2.96
C ARG A 21 8.88 -23.25 -3.09
N ILE A 22 8.05 -23.50 -2.09
CA ILE A 22 6.62 -23.14 -2.07
C ILE A 22 6.36 -22.30 -0.83
N ALA A 23 5.77 -21.12 -1.02
CA ALA A 23 5.24 -20.29 0.04
C ALA A 23 3.71 -20.34 0.01
N ILE A 24 3.10 -20.58 1.17
CA ILE A 24 1.64 -20.52 1.38
C ILE A 24 1.44 -19.47 2.46
N TYR A 25 0.67 -18.43 2.17
CA TYR A 25 0.46 -17.30 3.08
C TYR A 25 -0.83 -16.54 2.70
N PRO A 26 -1.41 -15.72 3.61
CA PRO A 26 -2.59 -14.91 3.30
C PRO A 26 -2.30 -13.78 2.32
N GLY A 27 -3.15 -13.66 1.31
CA GLY A 27 -3.03 -12.69 0.23
C GLY A 27 -3.63 -13.24 -1.06
N ALA A 28 -3.80 -12.38 -2.06
CA ALA A 28 -4.32 -12.79 -3.36
C ALA A 28 -3.74 -11.90 -4.46
N ASP A 29 -4.10 -10.62 -4.44
CA ASP A 29 -3.87 -9.73 -5.58
C ASP A 29 -2.40 -9.28 -5.68
N GLU A 30 -1.67 -9.31 -4.58
CA GLU A 30 -0.27 -8.90 -4.50
C GLU A 30 0.72 -10.01 -4.89
N ALA A 31 0.25 -11.26 -5.00
CA ALA A 31 1.09 -12.43 -5.24
C ALA A 31 2.01 -12.30 -6.48
N GLN A 32 1.52 -11.70 -7.57
CA GLN A 32 2.33 -11.48 -8.77
C GLN A 32 3.49 -10.50 -8.53
N LEU A 33 3.23 -9.43 -7.76
CA LEU A 33 4.24 -8.45 -7.40
C LEU A 33 5.25 -9.04 -6.41
N THR A 34 4.78 -9.86 -5.47
CA THR A 34 5.62 -10.62 -4.53
C THR A 34 6.54 -11.60 -5.25
N LEU A 35 6.02 -12.33 -6.25
CA LEU A 35 6.84 -13.22 -7.07
C LEU A 35 7.93 -12.44 -7.85
N LEU A 36 7.56 -11.30 -8.45
CA LEU A 36 8.52 -10.44 -9.14
C LEU A 36 9.62 -9.93 -8.20
N SER A 37 9.25 -9.48 -6.99
CA SER A 37 10.22 -9.01 -6.00
C SER A 37 11.15 -10.14 -5.55
N ASN A 38 10.61 -11.35 -5.36
CA ASN A 38 11.37 -12.52 -4.97
C ASN A 38 12.43 -12.87 -6.02
N ILE A 39 12.05 -12.92 -7.30
CA ILE A 39 12.96 -13.19 -8.42
C ILE A 39 14.12 -12.17 -8.44
N ILE A 40 13.82 -10.90 -8.19
CA ILE A 40 14.83 -9.84 -8.16
C ILE A 40 15.76 -9.95 -6.94
N ALA A 41 15.24 -10.39 -5.79
CA ALA A 41 15.99 -10.52 -4.55
C ALA A 41 16.70 -11.88 -4.38
N VAL A 42 16.45 -12.87 -5.25
CA VAL A 42 16.89 -14.27 -5.05
C VAL A 42 18.40 -14.43 -4.78
N LYS A 43 19.25 -13.63 -5.43
CA LYS A 43 20.72 -13.66 -5.23
C LYS A 43 21.21 -12.74 -4.12
N ASN A 44 20.37 -11.82 -3.65
CA ASN A 44 20.71 -10.82 -2.65
C ASN A 44 19.46 -10.51 -1.81
N PRO A 45 19.10 -11.38 -0.84
CA PRO A 45 17.91 -11.20 -0.01
C PRO A 45 17.92 -9.89 0.76
N VAL A 46 16.76 -9.31 1.03
CA VAL A 46 16.61 -8.02 1.72
C VAL A 46 16.43 -8.21 3.22
N SER A 47 17.26 -7.55 4.04
CA SER A 47 17.08 -7.53 5.49
C SER A 47 16.11 -6.42 5.93
N VAL A 48 15.09 -6.79 6.71
CA VAL A 48 13.97 -5.88 7.06
C VAL A 48 13.84 -5.74 8.57
N TYR A 49 13.96 -4.51 9.08
CA TYR A 49 13.70 -4.18 10.48
C TYR A 49 12.23 -3.79 10.67
N LEU A 50 11.54 -4.41 11.63
CA LEU A 50 10.10 -4.24 11.84
C LEU A 50 9.79 -3.14 12.85
N VAL A 51 8.79 -2.32 12.53
CA VAL A 51 8.21 -1.32 13.42
C VAL A 51 6.70 -1.32 13.30
N TYR A 52 6.00 -1.46 14.41
CA TYR A 52 4.55 -1.37 14.47
C TYR A 52 4.14 -0.02 15.07
N ARG A 53 3.09 0.62 14.53
CA ARG A 53 2.49 1.81 15.14
C ARG A 53 1.92 1.48 16.52
N PHE A 54 1.26 0.34 16.64
CA PHE A 54 0.74 -0.20 17.91
C PHE A 54 1.35 -1.59 18.18
N PRO A 55 2.55 -1.65 18.81
CA PRO A 55 3.25 -2.92 19.07
C PRO A 55 2.45 -3.91 19.92
N GLN A 56 1.58 -3.41 20.81
CA GLN A 56 0.69 -4.21 21.65
C GLN A 56 -0.35 -5.00 20.84
N SER A 57 -0.64 -4.54 19.63
CA SER A 57 -1.75 -5.03 18.79
C SER A 57 -1.29 -5.95 17.65
N LYS A 58 0.01 -6.26 17.56
CA LYS A 58 0.57 -7.10 16.48
C LYS A 58 0.06 -8.55 16.47
N LYS A 59 -0.55 -9.00 17.56
CA LYS A 59 -1.16 -10.34 17.71
C LYS A 59 -2.63 -10.39 17.33
N LEU A 60 -3.24 -9.25 17.04
CA LEU A 60 -4.62 -9.21 16.57
C LEU A 60 -4.70 -9.76 15.14
N ILE A 61 -5.85 -10.33 14.82
CA ILE A 61 -6.17 -10.86 13.50
C ILE A 61 -6.86 -9.73 12.71
N PRO A 62 -6.29 -9.25 11.59
CA PRO A 62 -6.93 -8.24 10.75
C PRO A 62 -8.26 -8.73 10.17
N ALA A 63 -9.08 -7.80 9.69
CA ALA A 63 -10.34 -8.15 9.07
C ALA A 63 -10.08 -8.99 7.80
N PHE A 64 -10.94 -9.99 7.58
CA PHE A 64 -10.86 -10.93 6.45
C PHE A 64 -9.66 -11.89 6.47
N GLU A 65 -8.75 -11.76 7.44
CA GLU A 65 -7.57 -12.61 7.56
C GLU A 65 -7.78 -13.81 8.51
N GLY A 66 -6.91 -14.82 8.38
CA GLY A 66 -7.01 -16.08 9.11
C GLY A 66 -6.07 -16.25 10.30
N GLU A 67 -5.12 -15.32 10.47
CA GLU A 67 -3.98 -15.44 11.38
C GLU A 67 -3.53 -14.08 11.97
N PRO A 68 -2.70 -14.07 13.03
CA PRO A 68 -2.18 -12.83 13.61
C PRO A 68 -1.34 -12.01 12.63
N LEU A 69 -1.48 -10.68 12.70
CA LEU A 69 -0.75 -9.74 11.84
C LEU A 69 0.77 -10.00 11.82
N GLU A 70 1.39 -10.26 12.96
CA GLU A 70 2.84 -10.49 13.03
C GLU A 70 3.30 -11.75 12.28
N GLU A 71 2.44 -12.75 12.11
CA GLU A 71 2.76 -13.94 11.34
C GLU A 71 2.69 -13.63 9.84
N SER A 72 1.63 -12.96 9.39
CA SER A 72 1.49 -12.55 7.98
C SER A 72 2.63 -11.62 7.55
N VAL A 73 3.08 -10.70 8.42
CA VAL A 73 4.24 -9.83 8.13
C VAL A 73 5.50 -10.66 7.83
N LYS A 74 5.80 -11.67 8.65
CA LYS A 74 6.99 -12.53 8.45
C LYS A 74 6.87 -13.35 7.18
N GLN A 75 5.69 -13.93 6.93
CA GLN A 75 5.42 -14.73 5.74
C GLN A 75 5.54 -13.89 4.46
N GLN A 76 4.94 -12.70 4.43
CA GLN A 76 5.01 -11.79 3.29
C GLN A 76 6.44 -11.29 3.02
N ILE A 77 7.24 -11.01 4.07
CA ILE A 77 8.67 -10.69 3.91
C ILE A 77 9.43 -11.85 3.28
N SER A 78 9.21 -13.07 3.77
CA SER A 78 9.87 -14.26 3.23
C SER A 78 9.46 -14.53 1.78
N ALA A 79 8.16 -14.47 1.48
CA ALA A 79 7.61 -14.65 0.15
C ALA A 79 8.16 -13.62 -0.84
N ALA A 80 8.34 -12.36 -0.41
CA ALA A 80 8.89 -11.30 -1.25
C ALA A 80 10.41 -11.40 -1.50
N GLY A 81 11.12 -12.35 -0.86
CA GLY A 81 12.58 -12.52 -0.99
C GLY A 81 13.40 -11.76 0.06
N GLY A 82 12.81 -11.46 1.21
CA GLY A 82 13.47 -10.83 2.36
C GLY A 82 13.51 -11.73 3.60
N TYR A 83 14.09 -11.19 4.67
CA TYR A 83 14.08 -11.79 6.00
C TYR A 83 14.08 -10.72 7.09
N VAL A 84 13.60 -11.07 8.28
CA VAL A 84 13.56 -10.16 9.43
C VAL A 84 14.95 -9.99 10.04
N GLU A 85 15.35 -8.74 10.28
CA GLU A 85 16.59 -8.36 10.95
C GLU A 85 16.27 -7.59 12.24
N ASN A 86 16.90 -7.99 13.35
CA ASN A 86 16.66 -7.42 14.68
C ASN A 86 17.64 -6.28 15.02
N ASP A 87 18.75 -6.15 14.28
CA ASP A 87 19.65 -5.00 14.39
C ASP A 87 19.35 -3.97 13.29
N LEU A 88 18.72 -2.86 13.67
CA LEU A 88 18.43 -1.74 12.78
C LEU A 88 19.66 -1.30 11.97
N ARG A 89 20.89 -1.43 12.48
CA ARG A 89 22.09 -1.00 11.76
C ARG A 89 22.39 -1.89 10.56
N LYS A 90 22.04 -3.18 10.63
CA LYS A 90 22.26 -4.20 9.59
C LYS A 90 21.13 -4.27 8.56
N ALA A 91 19.97 -3.71 8.87
CA ALA A 91 18.82 -3.76 8.00
C ALA A 91 18.98 -2.89 6.73
N ASP A 92 18.58 -3.43 5.59
CA ASP A 92 18.42 -2.72 4.32
C ASP A 92 17.19 -1.80 4.35
N CYS A 93 16.11 -2.30 4.96
CA CYS A 93 14.80 -1.66 5.00
C CYS A 93 14.28 -1.52 6.43
N ILE A 94 13.46 -0.50 6.64
CA ILE A 94 12.58 -0.37 7.81
C ILE A 94 11.17 -0.59 7.29
N LEU A 95 10.48 -1.60 7.80
CA LEU A 95 9.05 -1.78 7.57
C LEU A 95 8.29 -1.13 8.72
N TYR A 96 7.65 0.00 8.44
CA TYR A 96 6.71 0.63 9.34
C TYR A 96 5.30 0.14 9.01
N ILE A 97 4.73 -0.69 9.88
CA ILE A 97 3.37 -1.17 9.80
C ILE A 97 2.48 -0.19 10.57
N ASN A 98 1.70 0.60 9.83
CA ASN A 98 0.65 1.46 10.39
C ASN A 98 -0.55 0.59 10.79
N ASN A 99 -0.42 -0.30 11.78
CA ASN A 99 -1.50 -1.21 12.16
C ASN A 99 -2.62 -0.51 12.94
N PHE A 100 -3.69 -1.25 13.23
CA PHE A 100 -4.79 -0.83 14.10
C PHE A 100 -4.54 -1.22 15.56
N GLU A 101 -5.23 -0.54 16.48
CA GLU A 101 -5.06 -0.72 17.93
C GLU A 101 -5.94 -1.82 18.51
N GLU A 102 -7.25 -1.80 18.24
CA GLU A 102 -8.20 -2.79 18.78
C GLU A 102 -8.85 -3.65 17.70
N LYS A 103 -9.29 -3.00 16.61
CA LYS A 103 -9.97 -3.67 15.50
C LYS A 103 -9.74 -2.88 14.22
N GLU A 104 -9.56 -3.60 13.12
CA GLU A 104 -9.51 -2.99 11.79
C GLU A 104 -10.90 -2.57 11.32
N THR A 105 -11.02 -1.37 10.74
CA THR A 105 -12.27 -0.79 10.26
C THR A 105 -12.08 -0.18 8.86
N PHE A 106 -13.16 0.31 8.26
CA PHE A 106 -13.04 1.27 7.16
C PHE A 106 -12.40 2.58 7.66
N PRO A 107 -11.78 3.38 6.76
CA PRO A 107 -11.34 4.72 7.09
C PRO A 107 -12.49 5.62 7.57
N PRO A 108 -12.25 6.57 8.51
CA PRO A 108 -13.27 7.49 8.97
C PRO A 108 -13.77 8.42 7.86
N LYS A 109 -15.08 8.43 7.60
CA LYS A 109 -15.71 9.21 6.52
C LYS A 109 -15.59 10.73 6.67
N ASN A 110 -15.27 11.23 7.86
CA ASN A 110 -15.13 12.65 8.17
C ASN A 110 -13.69 13.17 8.07
N LYS A 111 -12.70 12.32 7.75
CA LYS A 111 -11.27 12.67 7.63
C LYS A 111 -10.78 12.55 6.20
N ILE A 112 -11.45 13.26 5.30
CA ILE A 112 -11.17 13.24 3.86
C ILE A 112 -9.95 14.10 3.52
N ASP A 113 -9.83 15.27 4.16
CA ASP A 113 -8.74 16.21 3.92
C ASP A 113 -7.49 15.84 4.74
N LEU A 114 -6.32 16.16 4.17
CA LEU A 114 -5.05 16.03 4.89
C LEU A 114 -5.05 16.94 6.13
N PRO A 115 -4.82 16.41 7.35
CA PRO A 115 -4.83 17.25 8.55
C PRO A 115 -3.75 18.34 8.50
N ALA A 116 -4.19 19.59 8.59
CA ALA A 116 -3.33 20.77 8.54
C ALA A 116 -2.28 20.81 9.66
N ASP A 117 -2.58 20.17 10.80
CA ASP A 117 -1.73 20.08 11.99
C ASP A 117 -0.93 18.76 12.10
N ALA A 118 -1.06 17.84 11.13
CA ALA A 118 -0.28 16.60 11.09
C ALA A 118 1.22 16.86 11.31
N LYS A 119 1.83 16.03 12.15
CA LYS A 119 3.27 16.04 12.41
C LYS A 119 4.01 15.21 11.36
N PRO A 120 5.25 15.57 11.01
CA PRO A 120 6.03 14.82 10.03
C PRO A 120 6.26 13.37 10.49
N LEU A 121 6.32 12.43 9.55
CA LEU A 121 6.43 10.99 9.83
C LEU A 121 7.65 10.63 10.70
N GLU A 122 8.73 11.40 10.63
CA GLU A 122 9.91 11.23 11.49
C GLU A 122 9.56 11.32 12.98
N ASP A 123 8.57 12.11 13.38
CA ASP A 123 8.15 12.19 14.78
C ASP A 123 7.45 10.92 15.25
N TRP A 124 6.82 10.18 14.33
CA TRP A 124 6.22 8.88 14.61
C TRP A 124 7.31 7.82 14.74
N LEU A 125 8.31 7.84 13.84
CA LEU A 125 9.48 6.96 13.89
C LEU A 125 10.33 7.15 15.16
N LYS A 126 10.50 8.40 15.62
CA LYS A 126 11.23 8.68 16.87
C LYS A 126 10.58 8.02 18.09
N ARG A 127 9.24 7.95 18.15
CA ARG A 127 8.50 7.27 19.24
C ARG A 127 8.80 5.77 19.29
N THR A 128 9.28 5.19 18.19
CA THR A 128 9.68 3.78 18.11
C THR A 128 11.21 3.61 18.18
N GLY A 129 11.94 4.64 18.63
CA GLY A 129 13.40 4.62 18.76
C GLY A 129 14.18 4.85 17.46
N ILE A 130 13.51 5.20 16.36
CA ILE A 130 14.17 5.47 15.06
C ILE A 130 14.37 6.97 14.89
N ASN A 131 15.60 7.42 15.14
CA ASN A 131 15.97 8.84 14.96
C ASN A 131 16.21 9.22 13.49
N SER A 132 16.57 8.26 12.63
CA SER A 132 16.82 8.48 11.20
C SER A 132 16.73 7.17 10.43
N ILE A 133 16.20 7.24 9.20
CA ILE A 133 16.20 6.10 8.27
C ILE A 133 17.54 5.97 7.51
N GLY A 134 18.40 6.99 7.55
CA GLY A 134 19.67 7.01 6.83
C GLY A 134 19.51 6.72 5.33
N ARG A 135 20.24 5.72 4.81
CA ARG A 135 20.17 5.26 3.41
C ARG A 135 19.18 4.13 3.17
N LYS A 136 18.46 3.68 4.19
CA LYS A 136 17.52 2.56 4.11
C LYS A 136 16.30 2.92 3.28
N ILE A 137 15.59 1.90 2.82
CA ILE A 137 14.24 2.06 2.28
C ILE A 137 13.25 2.00 3.45
N LEU A 138 12.37 3.00 3.54
CA LEU A 138 11.22 2.97 4.43
C LEU A 138 10.04 2.37 3.68
N ILE A 139 9.63 1.17 4.09
CA ILE A 139 8.43 0.52 3.61
C ILE A 139 7.30 0.92 4.55
N LEU A 140 6.31 1.63 4.02
CA LEU A 140 5.13 2.05 4.75
C LEU A 140 3.97 1.15 4.36
N ALA A 141 3.65 0.18 5.23
CA ALA A 141 2.45 -0.64 5.11
C ALA A 141 1.31 0.06 5.83
N ASP A 142 0.43 0.72 5.09
CA ASP A 142 -0.69 1.47 5.63
C ASP A 142 -1.88 0.55 5.97
N ASN A 143 -1.73 -0.18 7.08
CA ASN A 143 -2.55 -1.33 7.45
C ASN A 143 -3.50 -1.01 8.62
N ARG A 144 -3.92 0.25 8.76
CA ARG A 144 -4.77 0.65 9.89
C ARG A 144 -6.23 0.41 9.59
N PHE A 145 -6.58 0.56 8.32
CA PHE A 145 -7.90 0.39 7.79
C PHE A 145 -7.86 -0.61 6.65
N TYR A 146 -8.89 -1.45 6.56
CA TYR A 146 -9.12 -2.19 5.34
C TYR A 146 -9.79 -1.23 4.34
N ASN A 147 -9.56 -1.47 3.05
CA ASN A 147 -10.27 -0.80 1.96
C ASN A 147 -10.05 0.72 1.84
N GLY A 148 -8.87 1.21 2.24
CA GLY A 148 -8.41 2.57 2.01
C GLY A 148 -7.30 2.97 2.98
N ALA A 149 -6.63 4.08 2.67
CA ALA A 149 -5.51 4.61 3.43
C ALA A 149 -5.92 5.32 4.74
N ASP A 150 -4.98 5.45 5.67
CA ASP A 150 -5.04 6.37 6.80
C ASP A 150 -4.57 7.77 6.38
N THR A 151 -5.51 8.70 6.18
CA THR A 151 -5.20 10.09 5.81
C THR A 151 -4.20 10.76 6.78
N GLU A 152 -4.13 10.35 8.05
CA GLU A 152 -3.13 10.85 9.00
C GLU A 152 -1.70 10.43 8.63
N VAL A 153 -1.49 9.19 8.18
CA VAL A 153 -0.15 8.71 7.79
C VAL A 153 0.29 9.31 6.47
N ILE A 154 -0.65 9.52 5.53
CA ILE A 154 -0.38 10.24 4.27
C ILE A 154 0.06 11.67 4.57
N ALA A 155 -0.67 12.38 5.42
CA ALA A 155 -0.32 13.75 5.78
C ALA A 155 1.03 13.83 6.51
N ALA A 156 1.31 12.88 7.41
CA ALA A 156 2.60 12.78 8.09
C ALA A 156 3.74 12.53 7.09
N LEU A 157 3.53 11.64 6.11
CA LEU A 157 4.51 11.33 5.07
C LEU A 157 4.77 12.54 4.17
N PHE A 158 3.74 13.24 3.70
CA PHE A 158 3.91 14.40 2.82
C PHE A 158 4.57 15.60 3.51
N LYS A 159 4.43 15.71 4.83
CA LYS A 159 5.14 16.70 5.65
C LYS A 159 6.55 16.28 6.06
N SER A 160 6.91 15.01 5.86
CA SER A 160 8.23 14.50 6.20
C SER A 160 9.31 15.10 5.29
N LYS A 161 10.56 15.08 5.77
CA LYS A 161 11.76 15.35 4.94
C LYS A 161 12.31 14.06 4.33
N ILE A 162 11.60 12.94 4.45
CA ILE A 162 11.99 11.66 3.89
C ILE A 162 12.02 11.78 2.38
N ASN A 163 13.14 11.37 1.79
CA ASN A 163 13.29 11.39 0.34
C ASN A 163 12.31 10.39 -0.28
N SER A 164 11.44 10.84 -1.18
CA SER A 164 10.49 9.98 -1.89
C SER A 164 11.17 8.86 -2.71
N LYS A 165 12.47 8.99 -3.02
CA LYS A 165 13.25 7.88 -3.59
C LYS A 165 13.49 6.75 -2.60
N GLN A 166 13.27 6.92 -1.30
CA GLN A 166 13.54 5.93 -0.26
C GLN A 166 12.28 5.28 0.27
N ILE A 167 11.12 5.47 -0.35
CA ILE A 167 9.86 4.94 0.17
C ILE A 167 9.34 3.78 -0.66
N ALA A 168 8.61 2.89 -0.01
CA ALA A 168 7.62 2.01 -0.62
C ALA A 168 6.31 2.19 0.16
N TYR A 169 5.18 2.13 -0.53
CA TYR A 169 3.88 2.42 0.07
C TYR A 169 2.78 1.57 -0.57
N ALA A 170 1.89 1.05 0.27
CA ALA A 170 0.58 0.52 -0.11
C ALA A 170 -0.37 0.59 1.10
N GLY A 171 -1.68 0.68 0.85
CA GLY A 171 -2.72 0.77 1.89
C GLY A 171 -4.12 0.45 1.36
N TRP A 172 -4.27 -0.72 0.72
CA TRP A 172 -5.46 -1.03 -0.09
C TRP A 172 -6.10 -2.38 0.24
N ASN A 173 -7.42 -2.43 0.07
CA ASN A 173 -8.30 -3.60 0.18
C ASN A 173 -8.25 -4.37 1.53
N THR A 174 -7.26 -5.25 1.73
CA THR A 174 -7.10 -6.10 2.91
C THR A 174 -5.68 -5.99 3.48
N SER A 175 -5.45 -6.61 4.64
CA SER A 175 -4.13 -6.59 5.26
C SER A 175 -3.09 -7.35 4.45
N GLY A 176 -3.43 -8.53 3.90
CA GLY A 176 -2.55 -9.29 3.01
C GLY A 176 -2.12 -8.46 1.78
N ASN A 177 -3.07 -7.83 1.10
CA ASN A 177 -2.80 -6.98 -0.07
C ASN A 177 -1.88 -5.80 0.29
N THR A 178 -2.14 -5.13 1.42
CA THR A 178 -1.35 -3.99 1.90
C THR A 178 0.07 -4.39 2.26
N LEU A 179 0.23 -5.45 3.05
CA LEU A 179 1.52 -5.97 3.47
C LEU A 179 2.33 -6.45 2.27
N GLY A 180 1.80 -7.41 1.49
CA GLY A 180 2.56 -7.98 0.39
C GLY A 180 2.88 -6.96 -0.70
N SER A 181 1.95 -6.04 -1.04
CA SER A 181 2.25 -4.97 -2.00
C SER A 181 3.36 -4.04 -1.51
N SER A 182 3.24 -3.49 -0.29
CA SER A 182 4.23 -2.57 0.25
C SER A 182 5.59 -3.23 0.43
N ILE A 183 5.63 -4.46 0.95
CA ILE A 183 6.86 -5.25 1.15
C ILE A 183 7.51 -5.57 -0.19
N ALA A 184 6.76 -6.07 -1.17
CA ALA A 184 7.29 -6.38 -2.49
C ALA A 184 7.84 -5.12 -3.18
N LEU A 185 7.13 -3.99 -3.11
CA LEU A 185 7.64 -2.69 -3.59
C LEU A 185 8.93 -2.27 -2.87
N GLY A 186 9.00 -2.50 -1.56
CA GLY A 186 10.18 -2.24 -0.74
C GLY A 186 11.39 -3.05 -1.16
N VAL A 187 11.20 -4.36 -1.34
CA VAL A 187 12.24 -5.29 -1.82
C VAL A 187 12.70 -4.88 -3.21
N LEU A 188 11.76 -4.67 -4.14
CA LEU A 188 12.04 -4.17 -5.48
C LEU A 188 12.84 -2.89 -5.41
N ARG A 189 12.45 -1.94 -4.56
CA ARG A 189 13.13 -0.67 -4.43
C ARG A 189 14.54 -0.81 -3.86
N ALA A 190 14.76 -1.71 -2.90
CA ALA A 190 16.04 -1.97 -2.29
C ALA A 190 17.04 -2.64 -3.24
N ARG A 191 16.55 -3.43 -4.21
CA ARG A 191 17.37 -4.23 -5.13
C ARG A 191 17.40 -3.73 -6.57
N MET A 192 16.47 -2.86 -6.98
CA MET A 192 16.51 -2.27 -8.31
C MET A 192 17.75 -1.41 -8.54
N ALA A 193 18.24 -1.44 -9.78
CA ALA A 193 19.35 -0.58 -10.20
C ALA A 193 19.00 0.90 -9.99
N LYS A 194 19.92 1.64 -9.35
CA LYS A 194 19.73 3.03 -8.88
C LYS A 194 19.87 4.09 -9.98
N ASN A 195 19.40 3.79 -11.20
CA ASN A 195 19.44 4.72 -12.32
C ASN A 195 18.17 5.60 -12.39
N ALA A 196 18.28 6.73 -13.10
CA ALA A 196 17.22 7.73 -13.17
C ALA A 196 15.92 7.20 -13.81
N SER A 197 16.04 6.37 -14.86
CA SER A 197 14.88 5.79 -15.57
C SER A 197 14.05 4.89 -14.64
N ASN A 198 14.70 3.99 -13.92
CA ASN A 198 14.06 3.11 -12.95
C ASN A 198 13.37 3.92 -11.84
N PHE A 199 14.00 4.98 -11.34
CA PHE A 199 13.38 5.85 -10.35
C PHE A 199 12.17 6.60 -10.90
N SER A 200 12.17 6.99 -12.17
CA SER A 200 11.00 7.63 -12.79
C SER A 200 9.81 6.66 -12.87
N ARG A 201 10.06 5.43 -13.34
CA ARG A 201 9.04 4.37 -13.40
C ARG A 201 8.52 4.00 -12.02
N TYR A 202 9.40 3.90 -11.03
CA TYR A 202 9.03 3.62 -9.65
C TYR A 202 8.22 4.78 -9.03
N ARG A 203 8.56 6.04 -9.32
CA ARG A 203 7.73 7.18 -8.91
C ARG A 203 6.34 7.13 -9.52
N LYS A 204 6.21 6.75 -10.80
CA LYS A 204 4.90 6.56 -11.45
C LYS A 204 4.06 5.49 -10.75
N LEU A 205 4.71 4.42 -10.30
CA LEU A 205 4.07 3.35 -9.52
C LEU A 205 3.60 3.83 -8.14
N LEU A 206 4.44 4.57 -7.41
CA LEU A 206 4.04 5.19 -6.14
C LEU A 206 2.89 6.19 -6.33
N PHE A 207 2.94 6.99 -7.39
CA PHE A 207 1.85 7.91 -7.74
C PHE A 207 0.54 7.14 -7.94
N ALA A 208 0.56 6.03 -8.68
CA ALA A 208 -0.62 5.18 -8.86
C ALA A 208 -1.17 4.65 -7.53
N ARG A 209 -0.29 4.18 -6.62
CA ARG A 209 -0.71 3.73 -5.28
C ARG A 209 -1.33 4.83 -4.43
N PHE A 210 -0.76 6.04 -4.43
CA PHE A 210 -1.39 7.15 -3.71
C PHE A 210 -2.74 7.56 -4.31
N ILE A 211 -2.87 7.57 -5.65
CA ILE A 211 -4.15 7.85 -6.30
C ILE A 211 -5.19 6.79 -5.97
N GLU A 212 -4.84 5.50 -6.02
CA GLU A 212 -5.79 4.43 -5.82
C GLU A 212 -6.10 4.21 -4.33
N ASP A 213 -5.07 3.94 -3.53
CA ASP A 213 -5.20 3.52 -2.13
C ASP A 213 -5.72 4.67 -1.25
N TRP A 214 -5.18 5.88 -1.45
CA TRP A 214 -5.63 7.06 -0.71
C TRP A 214 -6.79 7.75 -1.43
N VAL A 215 -6.58 8.32 -2.62
CA VAL A 215 -7.58 9.21 -3.20
C VAL A 215 -8.86 8.45 -3.60
N TYR A 216 -8.76 7.33 -4.30
CA TYR A 216 -9.94 6.59 -4.75
C TYR A 216 -10.59 5.80 -3.62
N MET A 217 -9.88 4.86 -2.99
CA MET A 217 -10.49 3.93 -2.04
C MET A 217 -10.99 4.63 -0.77
N THR A 218 -10.30 5.68 -0.32
CA THR A 218 -10.66 6.43 0.90
C THR A 218 -11.69 7.52 0.62
N ILE A 219 -11.62 8.19 -0.54
CA ILE A 219 -12.44 9.38 -0.84
C ILE A 219 -13.41 9.11 -2.00
N GLY A 220 -12.87 8.81 -3.18
CA GLY A 220 -13.65 8.70 -4.42
C GLY A 220 -14.74 7.64 -4.39
N ARG A 221 -14.43 6.44 -3.90
CA ARG A 221 -15.36 5.31 -3.85
C ARG A 221 -16.54 5.57 -2.94
N ASP A 222 -16.31 6.22 -1.80
CA ASP A 222 -17.38 6.59 -0.89
C ASP A 222 -18.25 7.71 -1.47
N ARG A 223 -17.69 8.65 -2.25
CA ARG A 223 -18.48 9.63 -3.02
C ARG A 223 -19.41 8.96 -4.03
N VAL A 224 -18.90 7.99 -4.79
CA VAL A 224 -19.71 7.23 -5.76
C VAL A 224 -20.83 6.46 -5.05
N ARG A 225 -20.51 5.76 -3.94
CA ARG A 225 -21.51 5.02 -3.15
C ARG A 225 -22.60 5.92 -2.58
N ASN A 226 -22.24 7.08 -2.03
CA ASN A 226 -23.20 8.03 -1.47
C ASN A 226 -24.11 8.62 -2.57
N ASP A 227 -23.55 8.96 -3.73
CA ASP A 227 -24.33 9.48 -4.86
C ASP A 227 -25.29 8.42 -5.40
N LEU A 228 -24.84 7.17 -5.59
CA LEU A 228 -25.72 6.05 -5.94
C LEU A 228 -26.89 5.91 -4.95
N GLN A 229 -26.62 5.99 -3.64
CA GLN A 229 -27.66 5.93 -2.62
C GLN A 229 -28.65 7.11 -2.73
N GLN A 230 -28.17 8.33 -2.99
CA GLN A 230 -29.01 9.51 -3.18
C GLN A 230 -29.89 9.42 -4.45
N GLN A 231 -29.36 8.80 -5.51
CA GLN A 231 -30.10 8.52 -6.74
C GLN A 231 -31.01 7.29 -6.63
N ASN A 232 -31.04 6.62 -5.47
CA ASN A 232 -31.74 5.35 -5.25
C ASN A 232 -31.34 4.25 -6.26
N LEU A 233 -30.06 4.25 -6.65
CA LEU A 233 -29.46 3.27 -7.54
C LEU A 233 -28.56 2.31 -6.75
N LYS A 234 -28.55 1.04 -7.16
CA LYS A 234 -27.63 0.03 -6.60
C LYS A 234 -26.28 0.02 -7.33
N GLU A 235 -26.30 0.33 -8.62
CA GLU A 235 -25.14 0.30 -9.50
C GLU A 235 -25.31 1.31 -10.64
N PHE A 236 -24.19 1.70 -11.26
CA PHE A 236 -24.18 2.60 -12.41
C PHE A 236 -23.92 1.89 -13.75
N ALA A 237 -23.68 0.57 -13.73
CA ALA A 237 -23.40 -0.21 -14.94
C ALA A 237 -24.49 -0.01 -15.99
N GLY A 238 -24.09 0.34 -17.22
CA GLY A 238 -25.05 0.56 -18.32
C GLY A 238 -25.93 1.81 -18.17
N THR A 239 -25.66 2.67 -17.18
CA THR A 239 -26.33 3.95 -17.01
C THR A 239 -25.44 5.10 -17.50
N LYS A 240 -26.04 6.28 -17.72
CA LYS A 240 -25.28 7.50 -18.03
C LYS A 240 -24.32 7.94 -16.90
N PHE A 241 -24.56 7.47 -15.66
CA PHE A 241 -23.77 7.86 -14.50
C PHE A 241 -22.35 7.29 -14.52
N GLU A 242 -22.11 6.19 -15.25
CA GLU A 242 -20.76 5.62 -15.37
C GLU A 242 -19.77 6.65 -15.90
N ARG A 243 -20.08 7.26 -17.05
CA ARG A 243 -19.24 8.30 -17.66
C ARG A 243 -19.14 9.54 -16.77
N GLU A 244 -20.21 9.88 -16.06
CA GLU A 244 -20.20 10.99 -15.11
C GLU A 244 -19.23 10.74 -13.95
N TYR A 245 -19.22 9.53 -13.38
CA TYR A 245 -18.31 9.14 -12.33
C TYR A 245 -16.86 9.07 -12.80
N GLU A 246 -16.59 8.60 -14.02
CA GLU A 246 -15.25 8.64 -14.61
C GLU A 246 -14.69 10.08 -14.65
N LEU A 247 -15.50 11.03 -15.11
CA LEU A 247 -15.11 12.45 -15.18
C LEU A 247 -14.91 13.03 -13.77
N LYS A 248 -15.85 12.80 -12.84
CA LYS A 248 -15.72 13.23 -11.44
C LYS A 248 -14.48 12.66 -10.76
N MET A 249 -14.14 11.39 -11.03
CA MET A 249 -12.94 10.75 -10.46
C MET A 249 -11.67 11.30 -11.10
N LYS A 250 -11.66 11.57 -12.41
CA LYS A 250 -10.52 12.24 -13.06
C LYS A 250 -10.23 13.61 -12.44
N ASP A 251 -11.25 14.40 -12.18
CA ASP A 251 -11.09 15.72 -11.54
C ASP A 251 -10.59 15.58 -10.10
N LEU A 252 -11.17 14.66 -9.33
CA LEU A 252 -10.71 14.34 -7.98
C LEU A 252 -9.23 13.90 -7.97
N PHE A 253 -8.85 13.00 -8.87
CA PHE A 253 -7.49 12.47 -8.92
C PHE A 253 -6.48 13.56 -9.26
N ASN A 254 -6.78 14.43 -10.23
CA ASN A 254 -5.91 15.54 -10.58
C ASN A 254 -5.84 16.64 -9.50
N LEU A 255 -6.92 16.85 -8.74
CA LEU A 255 -6.91 17.75 -7.58
C LEU A 255 -5.89 17.28 -6.53
N HIS A 256 -5.92 15.98 -6.17
CA HIS A 256 -4.99 15.42 -5.18
C HIS A 256 -3.60 15.10 -5.74
N ALA A 257 -3.46 14.96 -7.07
CA ALA A 257 -2.18 14.76 -7.74
C ALA A 257 -1.18 15.87 -7.44
N VAL A 258 -1.63 17.10 -7.16
CA VAL A 258 -0.77 18.24 -6.81
C VAL A 258 0.11 17.93 -5.59
N GLU A 259 -0.49 17.45 -4.51
CA GLU A 259 0.22 17.10 -3.27
C GLU A 259 1.14 15.90 -3.47
N ILE A 260 0.64 14.87 -4.17
CA ILE A 260 1.40 13.66 -4.48
C ILE A 260 2.64 14.01 -5.31
N ASN A 261 2.48 14.83 -6.35
CA ASN A 261 3.58 15.28 -7.22
C ASN A 261 4.61 16.12 -6.47
N ARG A 262 4.16 17.00 -5.58
CA ARG A 262 5.08 17.81 -4.75
C ARG A 262 5.98 16.90 -3.91
N PHE A 263 5.38 15.91 -3.25
CA PHE A 263 6.13 14.95 -2.43
C PHE A 263 7.04 14.04 -3.27
N LEU A 264 6.52 13.50 -4.38
CA LEU A 264 7.28 12.63 -5.28
C LEU A 264 8.33 13.37 -6.12
N LYS A 265 8.27 14.71 -6.17
CA LYS A 265 9.08 15.55 -7.08
C LYS A 265 8.89 15.11 -8.54
N SER A 266 7.62 15.04 -8.95
CA SER A 266 7.18 14.62 -10.28
C SER A 266 6.16 15.61 -10.84
N ASN A 267 5.73 15.37 -12.09
CA ASN A 267 4.69 16.15 -12.75
C ASN A 267 3.75 15.20 -13.52
N PHE A 268 3.07 14.33 -12.78
CA PHE A 268 2.13 13.36 -13.34
C PHE A 268 0.71 13.89 -13.33
N ASN A 269 -0.06 13.59 -14.38
CA ASN A 269 -1.49 13.84 -14.42
C ASN A 269 -2.27 12.58 -14.84
N ILE A 270 -3.55 12.58 -14.51
CA ILE A 270 -4.49 11.56 -14.94
C ILE A 270 -5.25 12.07 -16.17
N THR A 271 -5.06 11.40 -17.31
CA THR A 271 -5.74 11.79 -18.55
C THR A 271 -7.07 11.08 -18.75
N GLU A 272 -7.24 9.92 -18.13
CA GLU A 272 -8.39 9.04 -18.28
C GLU A 272 -8.65 8.26 -17.00
N VAL A 273 -9.91 8.03 -16.70
CA VAL A 273 -10.40 7.15 -15.63
C VAL A 273 -11.52 6.29 -16.21
N PHE A 274 -11.57 5.01 -15.83
CA PHE A 274 -12.60 4.05 -16.23
C PHE A 274 -12.88 3.05 -15.10
N PHE A 275 -14.04 2.38 -15.14
CA PHE A 275 -14.38 1.31 -14.19
C PHE A 275 -14.29 -0.05 -14.91
N PRO A 276 -13.23 -0.85 -14.69
CA PRO A 276 -12.96 -2.05 -15.50
C PRO A 276 -14.09 -3.09 -15.48
N TRP A 277 -14.86 -3.11 -14.40
CA TRP A 277 -15.94 -4.07 -14.14
C TRP A 277 -17.30 -3.39 -14.03
N HIS A 278 -17.44 -2.16 -14.55
CA HIS A 278 -18.67 -1.36 -14.49
C HIS A 278 -19.22 -1.18 -13.06
N ARG A 279 -18.33 -1.18 -12.06
CA ARG A 279 -18.65 -1.06 -10.63
C ARG A 279 -17.64 -0.19 -9.90
N SER A 280 -18.03 0.35 -8.75
CA SER A 280 -17.20 1.28 -7.97
C SER A 280 -16.11 0.60 -7.11
N PHE A 281 -15.88 -0.70 -7.25
CA PHE A 281 -14.93 -1.39 -6.37
C PHE A 281 -13.49 -1.20 -6.87
N GLU A 282 -13.27 -1.37 -8.17
CA GLU A 282 -12.00 -1.13 -8.86
C GLU A 282 -12.07 0.13 -9.73
N VAL A 283 -10.91 0.76 -9.94
CA VAL A 283 -10.75 1.87 -10.88
C VAL A 283 -9.54 1.63 -11.76
N GLY A 284 -9.65 2.00 -13.03
CA GLY A 284 -8.54 2.08 -13.97
C GLY A 284 -8.27 3.53 -14.33
N PHE A 285 -7.02 3.89 -14.58
CA PHE A 285 -6.66 5.24 -14.99
C PHE A 285 -5.34 5.29 -15.77
N THR A 286 -5.22 6.30 -16.64
CA THR A 286 -4.02 6.53 -17.45
C THR A 286 -3.21 7.70 -16.87
N ILE A 287 -1.98 7.40 -16.44
CA ILE A 287 -1.02 8.41 -15.99
C ILE A 287 -0.12 8.85 -17.14
N LYS A 288 -0.05 10.17 -17.39
CA LYS A 288 0.99 10.79 -18.23
C LYS A 288 1.91 11.67 -17.40
N SER A 289 3.15 11.80 -17.84
CA SER A 289 4.03 12.89 -17.38
C SER A 289 3.81 14.07 -18.29
N ASP A 290 3.57 15.25 -17.71
CA ASP A 290 3.67 16.47 -18.48
C ASP A 290 5.14 16.67 -18.85
N GLU A 291 5.45 16.44 -20.13
CA GLU A 291 6.72 16.81 -20.73
C GLU A 291 6.76 18.34 -20.85
N THR A 292 6.93 19.03 -19.72
CA THR A 292 7.21 20.46 -19.70
C THR A 292 8.53 20.73 -18.99
N SER A 293 9.54 20.80 -19.88
CA SER A 293 10.78 21.57 -19.80
C SER A 293 11.87 21.13 -18.82
N LYS A 294 13.04 20.86 -19.44
CA LYS A 294 14.36 20.78 -18.83
C LYS A 294 14.66 21.93 -17.87
#